data_AF-A0A7L9BVY3-F1
#
_entry.id   AF-A0A7L9BVY3-F1
#
_cell.length_a   1.000
_cell.length_b   1.000
_cell.length_c   1.000
_cell.angle_alpha   90.00
_cell.angle_beta   90.00
_cell.angle_gamma   90.00
#
_symmetry.space_group_name_H-M   'P 1'
#
loop_
_entity.id
_entity.type
_entity.pdbx_description
1 polymer ?
#
loop_
_entity_poly.entity_id
_entity_poly.type
_entity_poly.pdbx_seq_one_letter_code
_entity_poly.pdbx_strand_id
1 'polypeptide(L)'
;MDTPLPPGPIGSSLGTATRLLLDDAGFAALNSSLAPSKVDVYDLGPVQPGDRVRVALEPPVGTLRPKTAVLDFDGVLFTYYSGQGGAAGLQTIIDAVVTQATGKLFLCLANSAANNVTQAYSGSVEILRSEPIPTPPPQILLLNFAGGSIMLPEGNFTVLPFNAADIDANYAGMTAAIKMKIADVVRENFEGTPVQVVTSDDPPPAGPFSTIEFGAFSATLFGISQDVDQENVDRCDDAIVFTNDFDKAFAVQPTADGIATAIGNVAAHEAGHLLGLNHTSDVTDLMDTTGSASTLLADQDFKTANLHPNIFPFGKQDGPALIARVVGP
;
A
#
# COMPACT_ATOMS: atom_id res chain seq x y z
N MET A 1 -28.49 26.82 -21.94
CA MET A 1 -27.47 25.82 -22.31
C MET A 1 -26.17 26.57 -22.41
N ASP A 2 -25.42 26.63 -21.32
CA ASP A 2 -24.09 27.23 -21.34
C ASP A 2 -23.18 26.28 -22.10
N THR A 3 -22.67 26.74 -23.25
CA THR A 3 -21.60 26.05 -23.97
C THR A 3 -20.45 25.83 -22.98
N PRO A 4 -20.02 24.59 -22.72
CA PRO A 4 -18.90 24.36 -21.83
C PRO A 4 -17.69 25.12 -22.37
N LEU A 5 -17.08 25.93 -21.51
CA LEU A 5 -15.82 26.59 -21.84
C LEU A 5 -14.81 25.52 -22.27
N PRO A 6 -13.97 25.77 -23.29
CA PRO A 6 -12.92 24.84 -23.66
C PRO A 6 -12.08 24.52 -22.42
N PRO A 7 -11.68 23.26 -22.23
CA PRO A 7 -10.91 22.89 -21.05
C PRO A 7 -9.65 23.76 -20.97
N GLY A 8 -9.46 24.39 -19.81
CA GLY A 8 -8.24 25.14 -19.50
C GLY A 8 -7.02 24.20 -19.48
N PRO A 9 -5.81 24.75 -19.29
CA PRO A 9 -4.61 23.93 -19.15
C PRO A 9 -4.78 22.98 -17.95
N ILE A 10 -4.40 21.70 -18.14
CA ILE A 10 -4.48 20.67 -17.09
C ILE A 10 -3.71 21.13 -15.85
N GLY A 11 -4.30 20.89 -14.68
CA GLY A 11 -3.73 21.26 -13.39
C GLY A 11 -2.48 20.47 -13.04
N SER A 12 -1.67 21.01 -12.14
CA SER A 12 -0.41 20.38 -11.66
C SER A 12 -0.38 20.14 -10.16
N SER A 13 -1.44 20.55 -9.46
CA SER A 13 -1.61 20.40 -8.01
C SER A 13 -3.11 20.36 -7.70
N LEU A 14 -3.48 19.98 -6.48
CA LEU A 14 -4.89 20.01 -6.04
C LEU A 14 -5.51 21.41 -6.17
N GLY A 15 -4.74 22.47 -5.87
CA GLY A 15 -5.21 23.86 -5.94
C GLY A 15 -5.33 24.41 -7.36
N THR A 16 -4.69 23.77 -8.35
CA THR A 16 -4.75 24.15 -9.76
C THR A 16 -5.48 23.12 -10.63
N ALA A 17 -6.11 22.12 -9.99
CA ALA A 17 -6.77 21.01 -10.66
C ALA A 17 -7.80 21.52 -11.68
N THR A 18 -7.76 20.98 -12.89
CA THR A 18 -8.74 21.33 -13.93
C THR A 18 -10.00 20.53 -13.70
N ARG A 19 -11.15 21.20 -13.70
CA ARG A 19 -12.43 20.50 -13.62
C ARG A 19 -12.60 19.57 -14.82
N LEU A 20 -12.73 18.27 -14.57
CA LEU A 20 -13.10 17.32 -15.59
C LEU A 20 -14.63 17.38 -15.78
N LEU A 21 -15.06 17.69 -17.00
CA LEU A 21 -16.47 17.73 -17.35
C LEU A 21 -16.91 16.33 -17.76
N LEU A 22 -17.61 15.66 -16.84
CA LEU A 22 -18.26 14.38 -17.11
C LEU A 22 -19.57 14.61 -17.87
N ASP A 23 -19.91 13.73 -18.80
CA ASP A 23 -21.20 13.72 -19.46
C ASP A 23 -22.33 13.20 -18.54
N ASP A 24 -23.55 13.10 -19.07
CA ASP A 24 -24.72 12.63 -18.31
C ASP A 24 -24.58 11.16 -17.84
N ALA A 25 -23.69 10.38 -18.45
CA ALA A 25 -23.36 9.02 -18.03
C ALA A 25 -22.20 8.98 -17.01
N GLY A 26 -21.66 10.13 -16.61
CA GLY A 26 -20.52 10.21 -15.70
C GLY A 26 -19.18 9.93 -16.37
N PHE A 27 -19.09 9.98 -17.70
CA PHE A 27 -17.90 9.64 -18.47
C PHE A 27 -17.13 10.89 -18.94
N ALA A 28 -15.81 10.80 -18.98
CA ALA A 28 -14.96 11.74 -19.70
C ALA A 28 -13.71 11.06 -20.28
N ALA A 29 -13.34 11.46 -21.50
CA ALA A 29 -12.10 11.03 -22.13
C ALA A 29 -10.90 11.85 -21.62
N LEU A 30 -9.74 11.20 -21.52
CA LEU A 30 -8.46 11.80 -21.17
C LEU A 30 -7.49 11.70 -22.35
N ASN A 31 -6.83 12.80 -22.69
CA ASN A 31 -5.77 12.81 -23.70
C ASN A 31 -4.73 13.87 -23.33
N SER A 32 -3.49 13.47 -23.03
CA SER A 32 -2.40 14.39 -22.65
C SER A 32 -1.04 13.72 -22.83
N SER A 33 0.01 14.29 -22.26
CA SER A 33 1.33 13.69 -22.14
C SER A 33 1.96 13.97 -20.77
N LEU A 34 2.68 12.97 -20.25
CA LEU A 34 3.39 13.05 -18.97
C LEU A 34 4.88 13.23 -19.25
N ALA A 35 5.38 14.45 -19.07
CA ALA A 35 6.81 14.73 -19.02
C ALA A 35 7.41 14.27 -17.67
N PRO A 36 8.74 14.07 -17.57
CA PRO A 36 9.39 13.84 -16.29
C PRO A 36 9.00 14.94 -15.29
N SER A 37 8.69 14.57 -14.04
CA SER A 37 8.19 15.46 -12.97
C SER A 37 6.83 16.14 -13.20
N LYS A 38 6.21 16.02 -14.37
CA LYS A 38 4.87 16.54 -14.61
C LYS A 38 3.85 15.67 -13.88
N VAL A 39 2.90 16.33 -13.22
CA VAL A 39 1.68 15.71 -12.72
C VAL A 39 0.50 16.38 -13.41
N ASP A 40 -0.40 15.58 -13.95
CA ASP A 40 -1.70 16.02 -14.46
C ASP A 40 -2.75 15.80 -13.36
N VAL A 41 -3.46 16.86 -12.97
CA VAL A 41 -4.45 16.84 -11.89
C VAL A 41 -5.81 17.30 -12.38
N TYR A 42 -6.81 16.43 -12.22
CA TYR A 42 -8.19 16.64 -12.61
C TYR A 42 -9.11 16.65 -11.38
N ASP A 43 -9.94 17.67 -11.25
CA ASP A 43 -11.03 17.74 -10.27
C ASP A 43 -12.22 16.96 -10.83
N LEU A 44 -12.53 15.81 -10.23
CA LEU A 44 -13.66 14.94 -10.58
C LEU A 44 -14.97 15.40 -9.92
N GLY A 45 -14.84 16.18 -8.85
CA GLY A 45 -15.95 16.74 -8.10
C GLY A 45 -16.44 15.91 -6.94
N PRO A 46 -17.58 16.34 -6.37
CA PRO A 46 -18.16 15.67 -5.23
C PRO A 46 -18.61 14.26 -5.60
N VAL A 47 -18.43 13.37 -4.65
CA VAL A 47 -18.89 11.99 -4.69
C VAL A 47 -19.56 11.64 -3.36
N GLN A 48 -20.46 10.68 -3.42
CA GLN A 48 -21.21 10.16 -2.29
C GLN A 48 -20.83 8.70 -2.05
N PRO A 49 -21.07 8.16 -0.84
CA PRO A 49 -20.97 6.73 -0.60
C PRO A 49 -21.82 5.95 -1.62
N GLY A 50 -21.22 4.92 -2.22
CA GLY A 50 -21.80 4.13 -3.30
C GLY A 50 -21.45 4.64 -4.69
N ASP A 51 -20.85 5.82 -4.86
CA ASP A 51 -20.30 6.17 -6.17
C ASP A 51 -19.07 5.31 -6.47
N ARG A 52 -18.93 4.82 -7.70
CA ARG A 52 -17.79 4.03 -8.15
C ARG A 52 -16.97 4.81 -9.16
N VAL A 53 -15.68 4.98 -8.87
CA VAL A 53 -14.72 5.66 -9.74
C VAL A 53 -13.96 4.61 -10.52
N ARG A 54 -14.02 4.70 -11.85
CA ARG A 54 -13.27 3.83 -12.76
C ARG A 54 -12.34 4.69 -13.60
N VAL A 55 -11.06 4.35 -13.59
CA VAL A 55 -10.05 4.99 -14.42
C VAL A 55 -9.45 3.94 -15.33
N ALA A 56 -9.52 4.21 -16.62
CA ALA A 56 -8.89 3.36 -17.61
C ALA A 56 -7.86 4.16 -18.39
N LEU A 57 -6.65 3.62 -18.51
CA LEU A 57 -5.58 4.20 -19.31
C LEU A 57 -5.16 3.21 -20.37
N GLU A 58 -4.95 3.70 -21.58
CA GLU A 58 -4.28 2.94 -22.61
C GLU A 58 -2.78 3.16 -22.39
N PRO A 59 -2.00 2.11 -22.07
CA PRO A 59 -0.57 2.24 -22.00
C PRO A 59 -0.12 2.62 -23.41
N PRO A 60 0.50 3.79 -23.63
CA PRO A 60 1.06 4.11 -24.93
C PRO A 60 2.04 3.00 -25.30
N VAL A 61 2.06 2.63 -26.58
CA VAL A 61 3.06 1.70 -27.11
C VAL A 61 4.46 2.21 -26.69
N GLY A 62 5.12 1.52 -25.75
CA GLY A 62 6.37 2.00 -25.16
C GLY A 62 6.57 1.62 -23.69
N THR A 63 7.33 2.45 -22.98
CA THR A 63 7.82 2.20 -21.61
C THR A 63 7.10 3.01 -20.53
N LEU A 64 5.97 3.68 -20.86
CA LEU A 64 5.24 4.49 -19.87
C LEU A 64 4.75 3.59 -18.75
N ARG A 65 5.02 4.02 -17.52
CA ARG A 65 4.52 3.41 -16.29
C ARG A 65 3.86 4.53 -15.51
N PRO A 66 2.62 4.90 -15.85
CA PRO A 66 1.96 6.00 -15.17
C PRO A 66 1.65 5.55 -13.75
N LYS A 67 1.93 6.44 -12.80
CA LYS A 67 1.40 6.35 -11.45
C LYS A 67 0.07 7.09 -11.45
N THR A 68 -0.96 6.42 -10.95
CA THR A 68 -2.30 6.99 -10.88
C THR A 68 -2.70 7.03 -9.42
N ALA A 69 -3.11 8.18 -8.92
CA ALA A 69 -3.64 8.33 -7.58
C ALA A 69 -4.99 9.02 -7.65
N VAL A 70 -5.95 8.54 -6.86
CA VAL A 70 -7.18 9.26 -6.56
C VAL A 70 -7.05 9.79 -5.15
N LEU A 71 -7.14 11.11 -4.99
CA LEU A 71 -7.02 11.79 -3.71
C LEU A 71 -8.35 12.47 -3.35
N ASP A 72 -8.67 12.56 -2.07
CA ASP A 72 -9.82 13.31 -1.59
C ASP A 72 -9.56 14.82 -1.48
N PHE A 73 -10.50 15.56 -0.90
CA PHE A 73 -10.42 17.01 -0.76
C PHE A 73 -9.24 17.47 0.10
N ASP A 74 -8.85 16.67 1.11
CA ASP A 74 -7.75 16.95 2.03
C ASP A 74 -6.40 16.42 1.52
N GLY A 75 -6.40 15.83 0.32
CA GLY A 75 -5.23 15.24 -0.31
C GLY A 75 -4.85 13.88 0.27
N VAL A 76 -5.78 13.22 0.96
CA VAL A 76 -5.61 11.85 1.46
C VAL A 76 -5.87 10.87 0.32
N LEU A 77 -5.04 9.85 0.23
CA LEU A 77 -5.09 8.81 -0.77
C LEU A 77 -6.38 8.00 -0.59
N PHE A 78 -7.22 8.04 -1.62
CA PHE A 78 -8.36 7.15 -1.73
C PHE A 78 -7.90 5.81 -2.32
N THR A 79 -7.27 5.82 -3.49
CA THR A 79 -6.71 4.60 -4.10
C THR A 79 -5.53 4.98 -5.01
N TYR A 80 -4.66 4.03 -5.27
CA TYR A 80 -3.42 4.20 -6.02
C TYR A 80 -3.32 3.16 -7.12
N TYR A 81 -2.47 3.35 -8.11
CA TYR A 81 -2.08 2.30 -9.02
C TYR A 81 -0.71 2.61 -9.59
N SER A 82 0.19 1.63 -9.51
CA SER A 82 1.50 1.66 -10.18
C SER A 82 1.69 0.42 -11.03
N GLY A 83 1.22 0.47 -12.27
CA GLY A 83 1.37 -0.64 -13.20
C GLY A 83 2.79 -0.77 -13.72
N GLN A 84 3.28 -2.01 -13.75
CA GLN A 84 4.28 -2.45 -14.73
C GLN A 84 3.52 -2.63 -16.06
N GLY A 85 4.00 -2.02 -17.16
CA GLY A 85 3.25 -1.93 -18.42
C GLY A 85 2.57 -3.25 -18.83
N GLY A 86 1.25 -3.23 -18.99
CA GLY A 86 0.44 -4.39 -19.38
C GLY A 86 0.38 -4.60 -20.90
N ALA A 87 -0.39 -5.62 -21.31
CA ALA A 87 -0.69 -5.86 -22.73
C ALA A 87 -1.31 -4.63 -23.41
N ALA A 88 -1.10 -4.47 -24.71
CA ALA A 88 -1.65 -3.35 -25.48
C ALA A 88 -3.18 -3.26 -25.33
N GLY A 89 -3.70 -2.03 -25.21
CA GLY A 89 -5.13 -1.74 -25.10
C GLY A 89 -5.52 -1.04 -23.80
N LEU A 90 -6.71 -0.43 -23.80
CA LEU A 90 -7.27 0.28 -22.64
C LEU A 90 -7.45 -0.68 -21.46
N GLN A 91 -6.78 -0.40 -20.34
CA GLN A 91 -6.88 -1.18 -19.10
C GLN A 91 -7.54 -0.34 -18.01
N THR A 92 -8.55 -0.90 -17.36
CA THR A 92 -9.07 -0.32 -16.12
C THR A 92 -8.04 -0.56 -15.03
N ILE A 93 -7.44 0.52 -14.55
CA ILE A 93 -6.35 0.49 -13.57
C ILE A 93 -6.81 0.89 -12.18
N ILE A 94 -7.97 1.53 -12.09
CA ILE A 94 -8.66 1.84 -10.84
C ILE A 94 -10.13 1.48 -11.03
N ASP A 95 -10.70 0.73 -10.10
CA ASP A 95 -12.13 0.43 -9.99
C ASP A 95 -12.49 0.38 -8.51
N ALA A 96 -12.84 1.54 -7.93
CA ALA A 96 -13.00 1.69 -6.49
C ALA A 96 -14.35 2.31 -6.14
N VAL A 97 -14.98 1.79 -5.09
CA VAL A 97 -16.26 2.30 -4.57
C VAL A 97 -16.00 3.24 -3.41
N VAL A 98 -16.53 4.45 -3.51
CA VAL A 98 -16.48 5.47 -2.48
C VAL A 98 -17.30 5.00 -1.28
N THR A 99 -16.68 4.90 -0.12
CA THR A 99 -17.34 4.49 1.14
C THR A 99 -17.69 5.68 2.04
N GLN A 100 -17.04 6.83 1.81
CA GLN A 100 -17.25 8.06 2.57
C GLN A 100 -17.46 9.24 1.63
N ALA A 101 -18.41 10.12 1.96
CA ALA A 101 -18.66 11.31 1.16
C ALA A 101 -17.44 12.24 1.17
N THR A 102 -17.09 12.81 0.03
CA THR A 102 -16.09 13.89 -0.05
C THR A 102 -16.58 15.00 -0.97
N GLY A 103 -16.26 16.24 -0.60
CA GLY A 103 -16.59 17.41 -1.40
C GLY A 103 -15.92 17.40 -2.77
N LYS A 104 -14.76 16.74 -2.90
CA LYS A 104 -14.04 16.54 -4.16
C LYS A 104 -13.22 15.25 -4.15
N LEU A 105 -13.18 14.57 -5.28
CA LEU A 105 -12.08 13.69 -5.64
C LEU A 105 -11.20 14.32 -6.72
N PHE A 106 -9.92 13.99 -6.68
CA PHE A 106 -8.93 14.39 -7.66
C PHE A 106 -8.30 13.16 -8.28
N LEU A 107 -8.31 13.09 -9.61
CA LEU A 107 -7.46 12.15 -10.35
C LEU A 107 -6.11 12.79 -10.62
N CYS A 108 -5.05 12.15 -10.16
CA CYS A 108 -3.68 12.60 -10.32
C CYS A 108 -2.90 11.55 -11.13
N LEU A 109 -2.27 11.99 -12.21
CA LEU A 109 -1.46 11.16 -13.11
C LEU A 109 -0.03 11.69 -13.13
N ALA A 110 0.94 10.84 -12.83
CA ALA A 110 2.36 11.19 -12.85
C ALA A 110 3.16 10.15 -13.61
N ASN A 111 4.29 10.55 -14.19
CA ASN A 111 5.24 9.58 -14.71
C ASN A 111 5.94 8.85 -13.56
N SER A 112 6.32 7.58 -13.73
CA SER A 112 7.18 6.90 -12.77
C SER A 112 8.53 7.62 -12.65
N ALA A 113 9.09 7.67 -11.44
CA ALA A 113 10.37 8.34 -11.18
C ALA A 113 11.53 7.74 -12.00
N ALA A 114 11.42 6.47 -12.39
CA ALA A 114 12.40 5.79 -13.23
C ALA A 114 12.33 6.18 -14.72
N ASN A 115 11.27 6.89 -15.13
CA ASN A 115 11.03 7.23 -16.53
C ASN A 115 11.36 8.71 -16.81
N ASN A 116 12.38 8.93 -17.62
CA ASN A 116 12.90 10.26 -17.97
C ASN A 116 12.44 10.74 -19.36
N VAL A 117 11.47 10.08 -19.99
CA VAL A 117 10.92 10.50 -21.28
C VAL A 117 9.48 11.01 -21.14
N THR A 118 9.14 11.99 -21.98
CA THR A 118 7.75 12.43 -22.15
C THR A 118 7.00 11.40 -22.98
N GLN A 119 5.85 10.93 -22.49
CA GLN A 119 5.00 9.99 -23.24
C GLN A 119 3.54 10.47 -23.22
N ALA A 120 2.88 10.36 -24.38
CA ALA A 120 1.44 10.64 -24.48
C ALA A 120 0.64 9.55 -23.77
N TYR A 121 -0.55 9.87 -23.28
CA TYR A 121 -1.52 8.87 -22.82
C TYR A 121 -2.92 9.23 -23.31
N SER A 122 -3.70 8.18 -23.58
CA SER A 122 -5.14 8.22 -23.81
C SER A 122 -5.83 7.41 -22.71
N GLY A 123 -7.06 7.75 -22.39
CA GLY A 123 -7.82 7.04 -21.36
C GLY A 123 -9.20 7.60 -21.13
N SER A 124 -9.81 7.19 -20.04
CA SER A 124 -11.12 7.64 -19.59
C SER A 124 -11.28 7.60 -18.08
N VAL A 125 -12.19 8.43 -17.59
CA VAL A 125 -12.74 8.36 -16.24
C VAL A 125 -14.23 8.14 -16.35
N GLU A 126 -14.77 7.29 -15.48
CA GLU A 126 -16.18 7.04 -15.33
C GLU A 126 -16.55 7.13 -13.84
N ILE A 127 -17.62 7.86 -13.51
CA ILE A 127 -18.24 7.85 -12.18
C ILE A 127 -19.64 7.27 -12.28
N LEU A 128 -19.77 6.01 -11.86
CA LEU A 128 -21.06 5.35 -11.73
C LEU A 128 -21.67 5.73 -10.38
N ARG A 129 -22.95 6.13 -10.37
CA ARG A 129 -23.59 6.65 -9.16
C ARG A 129 -24.42 5.57 -8.47
N SER A 130 -24.43 5.60 -7.14
CA SER A 130 -25.31 4.74 -6.31
C SER A 130 -25.13 3.23 -6.54
N GLU A 131 -23.89 2.81 -6.79
CA GLU A 131 -23.50 1.41 -6.80
C GLU A 131 -23.57 0.80 -5.39
N PRO A 132 -23.76 -0.51 -5.26
CA PRO A 132 -23.65 -1.20 -3.99
C PRO A 132 -22.25 -1.00 -3.37
N ILE A 133 -22.21 -0.60 -2.10
CA ILE A 133 -20.98 -0.56 -1.31
C ILE A 133 -20.67 -2.01 -0.90
N PRO A 134 -19.53 -2.59 -1.33
CA PRO A 134 -19.14 -3.91 -0.89
C PRO A 134 -18.95 -3.93 0.63
N THR A 135 -19.41 -5.00 1.29
CA THR A 135 -19.05 -5.24 2.69
C THR A 135 -17.58 -5.66 2.73
N PRO A 136 -16.73 -4.95 3.50
CA PRO A 136 -15.34 -5.35 3.67
C PRO A 136 -15.24 -6.78 4.23
N PRO A 137 -14.43 -7.67 3.62
CA PRO A 137 -14.24 -9.00 4.14
C PRO A 137 -13.39 -8.97 5.43
N PRO A 138 -13.64 -9.88 6.40
CA PRO A 138 -12.72 -10.04 7.52
C PRO A 138 -11.35 -10.54 7.02
N GLN A 139 -10.29 -10.15 7.73
CA GLN A 139 -8.93 -10.58 7.45
C GLN A 139 -8.30 -11.31 8.64
N ILE A 140 -7.54 -12.36 8.33
CA ILE A 140 -6.70 -13.08 9.29
C ILE A 140 -5.26 -12.97 8.81
N LEU A 141 -4.36 -12.56 9.70
CA LEU A 141 -2.93 -12.59 9.50
C LEU A 141 -2.34 -13.78 10.26
N LEU A 142 -1.72 -14.71 9.54
CA LEU A 142 -0.96 -15.81 10.12
C LEU A 142 0.52 -15.43 10.20
N LEU A 143 1.02 -15.27 11.42
CA LEU A 143 2.45 -15.14 11.68
C LEU A 143 3.09 -16.55 11.67
N ASN A 144 3.70 -16.95 10.56
CA ASN A 144 4.25 -18.28 10.38
C ASN A 144 5.69 -18.37 10.87
N PHE A 145 5.85 -18.90 12.08
CA PHE A 145 7.14 -19.20 12.68
C PHE A 145 7.60 -20.65 12.46
N ALA A 146 6.78 -21.49 11.83
CA ALA A 146 7.11 -22.89 11.58
C ALA A 146 8.04 -23.08 10.37
N GLY A 147 8.23 -22.03 9.57
CA GLY A 147 8.94 -22.07 8.30
C GLY A 147 8.08 -22.67 7.19
N GLY A 148 8.65 -22.79 5.99
CA GLY A 148 7.92 -23.18 4.79
C GLY A 148 8.64 -22.80 3.50
N SER A 149 7.85 -22.49 2.48
CA SER A 149 8.34 -21.92 1.23
C SER A 149 7.35 -20.90 0.73
N ILE A 150 7.87 -19.77 0.25
CA ILE A 150 7.09 -18.61 -0.17
C ILE A 150 7.61 -18.10 -1.51
N MET A 151 6.70 -17.74 -2.40
CA MET A 151 7.01 -17.18 -3.71
C MET A 151 6.67 -15.68 -3.69
N LEU A 152 7.69 -14.84 -3.87
CA LEU A 152 7.55 -13.39 -3.91
C LEU A 152 8.08 -12.85 -5.24
N PRO A 153 7.84 -11.57 -5.59
CA PRO A 153 8.36 -10.96 -6.82
C PRO A 153 9.88 -11.12 -7.00
N GLU A 154 10.63 -11.16 -5.90
CA GLU A 154 12.09 -11.29 -5.84
C GLU A 154 12.57 -12.74 -6.03
N GLY A 155 11.68 -13.72 -5.86
CA GLY A 155 11.97 -15.14 -6.05
C GLY A 155 11.33 -16.05 -5.03
N ASN A 156 11.76 -17.31 -5.05
CA ASN A 156 11.32 -18.35 -4.12
C ASN A 156 12.27 -18.42 -2.92
N PHE A 157 11.71 -18.38 -1.72
CA PHE A 157 12.47 -18.49 -0.47
C PHE A 157 12.08 -19.76 0.27
N THR A 158 13.09 -20.52 0.73
CA THR A 158 12.88 -21.58 1.71
C THR A 158 13.14 -21.01 3.09
N VAL A 159 12.13 -21.07 3.95
CA VAL A 159 12.17 -20.51 5.31
C VAL A 159 12.28 -21.66 6.29
N LEU A 160 13.31 -21.64 7.14
CA LEU A 160 13.45 -22.61 8.22
C LEU A 160 12.57 -22.21 9.41
N PRO A 161 12.25 -23.13 10.33
CA PRO A 161 11.55 -22.77 11.57
C PRO A 161 12.30 -21.66 12.30
N PHE A 162 11.56 -20.63 12.73
CA PHE A 162 12.14 -19.44 13.35
C PHE A 162 12.98 -19.80 14.59
N ASN A 163 14.22 -19.33 14.60
CA ASN A 163 15.16 -19.52 15.70
C ASN A 163 15.91 -18.21 15.97
N ALA A 164 15.81 -17.71 17.20
CA ALA A 164 16.45 -16.45 17.57
C ALA A 164 17.98 -16.48 17.39
N ALA A 165 18.62 -17.65 17.50
CA ALA A 165 20.05 -17.79 17.26
C ALA A 165 20.47 -17.51 15.80
N ASP A 166 19.53 -17.55 14.85
CA ASP A 166 19.78 -17.23 13.44
C ASP A 166 19.78 -15.71 13.19
N ILE A 167 19.23 -14.93 14.12
CA ILE A 167 19.38 -13.47 14.14
C ILE A 167 20.81 -13.12 14.57
N ASP A 168 21.19 -13.59 15.77
CA ASP A 168 22.54 -13.52 16.32
C ASP A 168 22.67 -14.53 17.47
N ALA A 169 23.90 -15.03 17.70
CA ALA A 169 24.16 -16.03 18.74
C ALA A 169 23.82 -15.54 20.16
N ASN A 170 23.82 -14.23 20.41
CA ASN A 170 23.47 -13.65 21.71
C ASN A 170 21.99 -13.82 22.08
N TYR A 171 21.12 -14.09 21.11
CA TYR A 171 19.69 -14.38 21.35
C TYR A 171 19.39 -15.88 21.49
N ALA A 172 20.42 -16.74 21.52
CA ALA A 172 20.24 -18.18 21.70
C ALA A 172 19.44 -18.50 22.97
N GLY A 173 18.40 -19.34 22.82
CA GLY A 173 17.49 -19.70 23.91
C GLY A 173 16.34 -18.71 24.15
N MET A 174 16.28 -17.58 23.42
CA MET A 174 15.23 -16.57 23.56
C MET A 174 14.09 -16.69 22.53
N THR A 175 14.09 -17.73 21.69
CA THR A 175 13.12 -17.92 20.59
C THR A 175 11.67 -17.72 21.02
N ALA A 176 11.23 -18.35 22.11
CA ALA A 176 9.84 -18.24 22.56
C ALA A 176 9.47 -16.82 23.01
N ALA A 177 10.37 -16.13 23.72
CA ALA A 177 10.14 -14.76 24.17
C ALA A 177 10.09 -13.77 22.99
N ILE A 178 11.00 -13.93 22.03
CA ILE A 178 11.03 -13.09 20.82
C ILE A 178 9.78 -13.32 19.96
N LYS A 179 9.36 -14.56 19.72
CA LYS A 179 8.10 -14.86 19.00
C LYS A 179 6.90 -14.18 19.65
N MET A 180 6.78 -14.30 20.98
CA MET A 180 5.68 -13.72 21.73
C MET A 180 5.64 -12.19 21.56
N LYS A 181 6.78 -11.52 21.74
CA LYS A 181 6.85 -10.06 21.60
C LYS A 181 6.61 -9.60 20.16
N ILE A 182 7.09 -10.32 19.15
CA ILE A 182 6.76 -10.04 17.73
C ILE A 182 5.24 -10.08 17.54
N ALA A 183 4.58 -11.17 17.98
CA ALA A 183 3.14 -11.32 17.84
C ALA A 183 2.35 -10.24 18.59
N ASP A 184 2.82 -9.83 19.78
CA ASP A 184 2.19 -8.76 20.56
C ASP A 184 2.31 -7.40 19.86
N VAL A 185 3.46 -7.08 19.27
CA VAL A 185 3.66 -5.82 18.52
C VAL A 185 2.76 -5.76 17.28
N VAL A 186 2.60 -6.87 16.55
CA VAL A 186 1.69 -6.92 15.40
C VAL A 186 0.23 -6.76 15.88
N ARG A 187 -0.17 -7.43 16.96
CA ARG A 187 -1.52 -7.30 17.54
C ARG A 187 -1.82 -5.88 17.99
N GLU A 188 -0.86 -5.22 18.63
CA GLU A 188 -0.98 -3.83 19.10
C GLU A 188 -1.21 -2.87 17.93
N ASN A 189 -0.44 -3.02 16.84
CA ASN A 189 -0.60 -2.20 15.63
C ASN A 189 -1.95 -2.35 14.92
N PHE A 190 -2.63 -3.49 15.09
CA PHE A 190 -3.95 -3.75 14.54
C PHE A 190 -5.06 -3.68 15.59
N GLU A 191 -4.77 -3.19 16.80
CA GLU A 191 -5.78 -3.00 17.84
C GLU A 191 -6.88 -2.04 17.36
N GLY A 192 -8.14 -2.40 17.61
CA GLY A 192 -9.28 -1.60 17.17
C GLY A 192 -9.67 -1.80 15.70
N THR A 193 -9.03 -2.76 15.01
CA THR A 193 -9.45 -3.22 13.67
C THR A 193 -10.06 -4.63 13.78
N PRO A 194 -10.83 -5.08 12.78
CA PRO A 194 -11.34 -6.45 12.72
C PRO A 194 -10.29 -7.47 12.25
N VAL A 195 -9.03 -7.07 12.07
CA VAL A 195 -7.94 -7.99 11.68
C VAL A 195 -7.63 -8.94 12.83
N GLN A 196 -7.70 -10.24 12.55
CA GLN A 196 -7.31 -11.26 13.52
C GLN A 196 -5.84 -11.67 13.30
N VAL A 197 -5.01 -11.54 14.34
CA VAL A 197 -3.60 -11.98 14.28
C VAL A 197 -3.43 -13.30 15.04
N VAL A 198 -3.03 -14.34 14.33
CA VAL A 198 -2.75 -15.69 14.87
C VAL A 198 -1.31 -16.12 14.57
N THR A 199 -0.85 -17.18 15.22
CA THR A 199 0.51 -17.71 15.02
C THR A 199 0.48 -19.16 14.57
N SER A 200 1.55 -19.62 13.91
CA SER A 200 1.70 -21.05 13.57
C SER A 200 1.90 -21.97 14.76
N ASP A 201 2.07 -21.43 15.98
CA ASP A 201 2.12 -22.23 17.20
C ASP A 201 0.68 -22.63 17.66
N ASP A 202 -0.35 -22.00 17.09
CA ASP A 202 -1.77 -22.32 17.26
C ASP A 202 -2.31 -23.20 16.11
N PRO A 203 -3.49 -23.84 16.23
CA PRO A 203 -4.15 -24.48 15.11
C PRO A 203 -4.36 -23.50 13.94
N PRO A 204 -4.13 -23.92 12.68
CA PRO A 204 -4.33 -23.05 11.52
C PRO A 204 -5.75 -22.45 11.48
N PRO A 205 -5.90 -21.18 11.10
CA PRO A 205 -7.20 -20.55 11.02
C PRO A 205 -8.09 -21.22 9.97
N ALA A 206 -9.41 -21.16 10.20
CA ALA A 206 -10.38 -21.64 9.23
C ALA A 206 -10.68 -20.53 8.21
N GLY A 207 -10.49 -20.83 6.92
CA GLY A 207 -10.77 -19.90 5.82
C GLY A 207 -9.50 -19.23 5.26
N PRO A 208 -9.67 -18.21 4.40
CA PRO A 208 -8.56 -17.43 3.83
C PRO A 208 -7.81 -16.64 4.90
N PHE A 209 -6.49 -16.57 4.77
CA PHE A 209 -5.59 -15.79 5.60
C PHE A 209 -4.36 -15.41 4.79
N SER A 210 -3.80 -14.23 5.07
CA SER A 210 -2.48 -13.85 4.56
C SER A 210 -1.40 -14.40 5.47
N THR A 211 -0.24 -14.75 4.91
CA THR A 211 0.88 -15.33 5.69
C THR A 211 2.03 -14.36 5.78
N ILE A 212 2.63 -14.25 6.96
CA ILE A 212 3.90 -13.55 7.17
C ILE A 212 4.93 -14.56 7.65
N GLU A 213 5.92 -14.84 6.80
CA GLU A 213 7.03 -15.76 7.08
C GLU A 213 8.17 -15.05 7.83
N PHE A 214 8.87 -15.77 8.70
CA PHE A 214 9.99 -15.23 9.48
C PHE A 214 11.26 -16.07 9.30
N GLY A 215 12.23 -15.54 8.55
CA GLY A 215 13.50 -16.21 8.29
C GLY A 215 14.16 -15.77 6.99
N ALA A 216 15.10 -16.58 6.50
CA ALA A 216 15.95 -16.25 5.35
C ALA A 216 16.77 -14.96 5.54
N PHE A 217 17.59 -14.65 4.54
CA PHE A 217 18.51 -13.51 4.56
C PHE A 217 18.29 -12.62 3.34
N SER A 218 18.28 -11.32 3.56
CA SER A 218 18.38 -10.31 2.51
C SER A 218 19.44 -9.29 2.90
N ALA A 219 20.30 -8.94 1.94
CA ALA A 219 21.34 -7.93 2.16
C ALA A 219 20.80 -6.48 2.05
N THR A 220 19.56 -6.30 1.58
CA THR A 220 19.03 -4.99 1.18
C THR A 220 17.65 -4.68 1.71
N LEU A 221 16.92 -5.67 2.25
CA LEU A 221 15.54 -5.52 2.71
C LEU A 221 15.38 -6.12 4.09
N PHE A 222 14.54 -5.51 4.93
CA PHE A 222 14.10 -6.12 6.19
C PHE A 222 12.89 -7.02 6.00
N GLY A 223 12.00 -6.68 5.08
CA GLY A 223 10.84 -7.46 4.70
C GLY A 223 10.42 -7.13 3.28
N ILE A 224 9.48 -7.93 2.76
CA ILE A 224 8.78 -7.66 1.51
C ILE A 224 7.46 -8.43 1.45
N SER A 225 6.41 -7.76 0.99
CA SER A 225 5.11 -8.33 0.63
C SER A 225 5.05 -8.79 -0.83
N GLN A 226 4.12 -9.69 -1.13
CA GLN A 226 3.86 -10.15 -2.50
C GLN A 226 3.42 -9.00 -3.42
N ASP A 227 2.56 -8.11 -2.91
CA ASP A 227 2.11 -6.89 -3.58
C ASP A 227 1.57 -5.90 -2.53
N VAL A 228 1.05 -4.76 -3.00
CA VAL A 228 0.15 -3.88 -2.25
C VAL A 228 -1.29 -4.28 -2.61
N ASP A 229 -1.95 -5.10 -1.80
CA ASP A 229 -3.29 -5.64 -2.06
C ASP A 229 -4.38 -4.60 -1.77
N GLN A 230 -4.65 -3.78 -2.78
CA GLN A 230 -5.65 -2.74 -2.68
C GLN A 230 -7.05 -3.32 -2.56
N GLU A 231 -7.80 -2.82 -1.57
CA GLU A 231 -9.14 -3.31 -1.23
C GLU A 231 -9.17 -4.74 -0.68
N ASN A 232 -8.02 -5.29 -0.24
CA ASN A 232 -7.92 -6.62 0.36
C ASN A 232 -8.58 -7.70 -0.53
N VAL A 233 -8.23 -7.70 -1.81
CA VAL A 233 -8.80 -8.57 -2.85
C VAL A 233 -8.23 -9.99 -2.73
N ASP A 234 -6.92 -10.12 -2.51
CA ASP A 234 -6.21 -11.38 -2.33
C ASP A 234 -5.90 -11.64 -0.86
N ARG A 235 -6.89 -12.17 -0.14
CA ARG A 235 -6.78 -12.53 1.29
C ARG A 235 -5.91 -13.76 1.58
N CYS A 236 -5.16 -14.24 0.58
CA CYS A 236 -4.23 -15.36 0.66
C CYS A 236 -2.82 -14.94 0.22
N ASP A 237 -2.55 -13.65 0.12
CA ASP A 237 -1.24 -13.12 -0.21
C ASP A 237 -0.24 -13.34 0.94
N ASP A 238 1.04 -13.31 0.58
CA ASP A 238 2.12 -13.64 1.51
C ASP A 238 3.14 -12.50 1.62
N ALA A 239 3.82 -12.45 2.76
CA ALA A 239 4.97 -11.58 3.00
C ALA A 239 6.08 -12.34 3.75
N ILE A 240 7.28 -11.80 3.74
CA ILE A 240 8.41 -12.31 4.53
C ILE A 240 9.09 -11.18 5.30
N VAL A 241 9.53 -11.49 6.52
CA VAL A 241 10.51 -10.71 7.28
C VAL A 241 11.83 -11.47 7.31
N PHE A 242 12.89 -10.85 6.79
CA PHE A 242 14.22 -11.44 6.65
C PHE A 242 15.00 -11.43 7.96
N THR A 243 14.73 -12.37 8.86
CA THR A 243 15.26 -12.30 10.24
C THR A 243 16.70 -12.77 10.41
N ASN A 244 17.30 -13.46 9.44
CA ASN A 244 18.68 -13.93 9.60
C ASN A 244 19.64 -12.73 9.53
N ASP A 245 20.58 -12.62 10.47
CA ASP A 245 21.50 -11.48 10.59
C ASP A 245 20.81 -10.10 10.73
N PHE A 246 19.54 -10.07 11.17
CA PHE A 246 18.73 -8.83 11.23
C PHE A 246 19.39 -7.75 12.11
N ASP A 247 20.12 -8.14 13.15
CA ASP A 247 20.75 -7.20 14.09
C ASP A 247 21.96 -6.45 13.49
N LYS A 248 22.53 -6.91 12.37
CA LYS A 248 23.70 -6.29 11.73
C LYS A 248 23.40 -4.92 11.11
N ALA A 249 22.13 -4.61 10.88
CA ALA A 249 21.73 -3.31 10.37
C ALA A 249 21.75 -2.20 11.45
N PHE A 250 21.87 -2.57 12.73
CA PHE A 250 21.83 -1.64 13.85
C PHE A 250 23.24 -1.21 14.26
N ALA A 251 23.40 0.09 14.56
CA ALA A 251 24.69 0.62 15.01
C ALA A 251 25.14 0.08 16.37
N VAL A 252 24.17 -0.29 17.22
CA VAL A 252 24.36 -0.92 18.52
C VAL A 252 23.49 -2.15 18.55
N GLN A 253 24.04 -3.26 19.05
CA GLN A 253 23.29 -4.51 19.17
C GLN A 253 22.04 -4.27 20.05
N PRO A 254 20.83 -4.52 19.52
CA PRO A 254 19.60 -4.36 20.29
C PRO A 254 19.51 -5.36 21.46
N THR A 255 18.61 -5.08 22.40
CA THR A 255 18.17 -6.09 23.37
C THR A 255 17.24 -7.10 22.70
N ALA A 256 16.96 -8.23 23.37
CA ALA A 256 15.97 -9.20 22.88
C ALA A 256 14.58 -8.56 22.67
N ASP A 257 14.16 -7.68 23.56
CA ASP A 257 12.89 -6.95 23.41
C ASP A 257 12.96 -5.95 22.24
N GLY A 258 14.09 -5.25 22.08
CA GLY A 258 14.28 -4.29 21.00
C GLY A 258 14.31 -4.94 19.62
N ILE A 259 15.00 -6.08 19.46
CA ILE A 259 15.04 -6.81 18.20
C ILE A 259 13.67 -7.43 17.87
N ALA A 260 12.96 -7.95 18.88
CA ALA A 260 11.61 -8.46 18.69
C ALA A 260 10.63 -7.34 18.28
N THR A 261 10.79 -6.15 18.86
CA THR A 261 9.99 -4.97 18.48
C THR A 261 10.26 -4.55 17.05
N ALA A 262 11.52 -4.49 16.64
CA ALA A 262 11.87 -4.17 15.25
C ALA A 262 11.33 -5.18 14.24
N ILE A 263 11.44 -6.49 14.54
CA ILE A 263 10.87 -7.53 13.67
C ILE A 263 9.34 -7.44 13.64
N GLY A 264 8.69 -7.17 14.78
CA GLY A 264 7.25 -6.96 14.86
C GLY A 264 6.76 -5.76 14.05
N ASN A 265 7.48 -4.64 14.10
CA ASN A 265 7.18 -3.46 13.29
C ASN A 265 7.32 -3.74 11.80
N VAL A 266 8.38 -4.44 11.37
CA VAL A 266 8.51 -4.85 9.96
C VAL A 266 7.38 -5.79 9.56
N ALA A 267 7.01 -6.78 10.39
CA ALA A 267 5.88 -7.65 10.08
C ALA A 267 4.55 -6.87 9.95
N ALA A 268 4.30 -5.91 10.83
CA ALA A 268 3.11 -5.06 10.74
C ALA A 268 3.14 -4.14 9.50
N HIS A 269 4.32 -3.64 9.13
CA HIS A 269 4.53 -2.88 7.88
C HIS A 269 4.19 -3.71 6.66
N GLU A 270 4.73 -4.92 6.55
CA GLU A 270 4.41 -5.81 5.43
C GLU A 270 2.93 -6.18 5.41
N ALA A 271 2.32 -6.45 6.57
CA ALA A 271 0.88 -6.65 6.69
C ALA A 271 0.07 -5.44 6.20
N GLY A 272 0.58 -4.22 6.41
CA GLY A 272 0.01 -3.00 5.88
C GLY A 272 -0.07 -3.04 4.34
N HIS A 273 0.96 -3.54 3.66
CA HIS A 273 0.92 -3.72 2.21
C HIS A 273 -0.12 -4.74 1.76
N LEU A 274 -0.24 -5.87 2.45
CA LEU A 274 -1.29 -6.89 2.21
C LEU A 274 -2.71 -6.34 2.48
N LEU A 275 -2.82 -5.15 3.06
CA LEU A 275 -4.07 -4.42 3.29
C LEU A 275 -4.16 -3.13 2.46
N GLY A 276 -3.30 -2.99 1.45
CA GLY A 276 -3.37 -1.90 0.48
C GLY A 276 -2.68 -0.60 0.90
N LEU A 277 -1.95 -0.58 2.02
CA LEU A 277 -1.16 0.57 2.43
C LEU A 277 0.12 0.70 1.59
N ASN A 278 0.52 1.93 1.33
CA ASN A 278 1.71 2.30 0.58
C ASN A 278 2.75 2.94 1.51
N HIS A 279 4.00 3.01 1.06
CA HIS A 279 5.06 3.69 1.79
C HIS A 279 4.77 5.18 2.01
N THR A 280 5.12 5.66 3.20
CA THR A 280 5.07 7.07 3.60
C THR A 280 6.47 7.62 3.87
N SER A 281 6.55 8.91 4.20
CA SER A 281 7.80 9.63 4.44
C SER A 281 7.76 10.39 5.77
N ASP A 282 7.46 9.66 6.84
CA ASP A 282 7.40 10.16 8.20
C ASP A 282 7.93 9.08 9.16
N VAL A 283 9.13 9.24 9.70
CA VAL A 283 9.82 8.26 10.54
C VAL A 283 9.08 7.76 11.78
N THR A 284 7.93 8.35 12.11
CA THR A 284 7.05 7.93 13.21
C THR A 284 5.77 7.25 12.74
N ASP A 285 5.56 7.09 11.43
CA ASP A 285 4.52 6.25 10.84
C ASP A 285 5.07 4.84 10.60
N LEU A 286 4.25 3.82 10.83
CA LEU A 286 4.65 2.43 10.60
C LEU A 286 5.00 2.16 9.13
N MET A 287 4.33 2.84 8.19
CA MET A 287 4.56 2.68 6.74
C MET A 287 5.77 3.48 6.20
N ASP A 288 6.59 4.07 7.07
CA ASP A 288 7.74 4.88 6.64
C ASP A 288 8.88 4.04 6.07
N THR A 289 9.57 4.63 5.08
CA THR A 289 10.80 4.07 4.51
C THR A 289 11.97 5.04 4.52
N THR A 290 11.89 6.13 5.27
CA THR A 290 12.92 7.18 5.32
C THR A 290 13.78 7.09 6.58
N GLY A 291 13.31 6.38 7.60
CA GLY A 291 14.00 6.08 8.84
C GLY A 291 15.21 5.17 8.65
N SER A 292 16.08 5.18 9.65
CA SER A 292 17.18 4.21 9.77
C SER A 292 16.69 2.94 10.47
N ALA A 293 17.45 1.84 10.44
CA ALA A 293 17.14 0.63 11.21
C ALA A 293 16.77 0.92 12.69
N SER A 294 17.43 1.91 13.31
CA SER A 294 17.17 2.28 14.71
C SER A 294 15.76 2.83 14.99
N THR A 295 15.02 3.32 13.98
CA THR A 295 13.63 3.75 14.19
C THR A 295 12.71 2.58 14.45
N LEU A 296 13.04 1.39 13.93
CA LEU A 296 12.29 0.15 14.17
C LEU A 296 12.37 -0.31 15.63
N LEU A 297 13.33 0.18 16.43
CA LEU A 297 13.45 -0.19 17.85
C LEU A 297 12.43 0.51 18.74
N ALA A 298 11.77 1.54 18.24
CA ALA A 298 10.70 2.24 18.94
C ALA A 298 9.35 1.65 18.54
N ASP A 299 8.35 1.83 19.38
CA ASP A 299 6.96 1.56 19.00
C ASP A 299 6.59 2.50 17.84
N GLN A 300 5.93 1.94 16.84
CA GLN A 300 5.43 2.65 15.66
C GLN A 300 3.95 2.32 15.52
N ASP A 301 3.18 3.26 14.98
CA ASP A 301 1.74 3.12 14.76
C ASP A 301 1.39 3.52 13.33
N PHE A 302 0.31 2.95 12.79
CA PHE A 302 -0.31 3.48 11.58
C PHE A 302 -0.87 4.88 11.85
N LYS A 303 -0.57 5.84 10.97
CA LYS A 303 -1.14 7.18 11.08
C LYS A 303 -1.35 7.85 9.73
N THR A 304 -1.80 9.11 9.78
CA THR A 304 -1.81 9.97 8.60
C THR A 304 -0.41 10.56 8.35
N ALA A 305 0.18 10.27 7.20
CA ALA A 305 1.52 10.74 6.82
C ALA A 305 1.62 11.07 5.32
N ASN A 306 2.62 11.85 4.92
CA ASN A 306 2.85 12.15 3.50
C ASN A 306 3.28 10.89 2.77
N LEU A 307 2.75 10.67 1.56
CA LEU A 307 3.20 9.59 0.69
C LEU A 307 4.70 9.73 0.40
N HIS A 308 5.41 8.60 0.37
CA HIS A 308 6.79 8.62 -0.08
C HIS A 308 6.84 9.08 -1.57
N PRO A 309 7.83 9.90 -1.99
CA PRO A 309 7.90 10.38 -3.39
C PRO A 309 7.98 9.27 -4.44
N ASN A 310 8.47 8.08 -4.06
CA ASN A 310 8.45 6.89 -4.90
C ASN A 310 7.07 6.26 -5.09
N ILE A 311 6.09 6.59 -4.26
CA ILE A 311 4.67 6.25 -4.46
C ILE A 311 4.03 7.32 -5.33
N PHE A 312 3.90 8.55 -4.83
CA PHE A 312 3.37 9.68 -5.58
C PHE A 312 4.05 11.00 -5.16
N PRO A 313 4.21 12.00 -6.06
CA PRO A 313 4.94 13.23 -5.73
C PRO A 313 4.35 14.10 -4.61
N PHE A 314 3.06 13.92 -4.28
CA PHE A 314 2.37 14.62 -3.21
C PHE A 314 1.19 13.78 -2.71
N GLY A 315 0.51 14.27 -1.67
CA GLY A 315 -0.61 13.60 -1.04
C GLY A 315 -0.21 12.91 0.24
N LYS A 316 -1.20 12.40 0.96
CA LYS A 316 -1.06 11.73 2.23
C LYS A 316 -1.69 10.36 2.17
N GLN A 317 -1.22 9.43 2.99
CA GLN A 317 -1.95 8.23 3.33
C GLN A 317 -2.53 8.40 4.73
N ASP A 318 -3.76 7.98 4.95
CA ASP A 318 -4.34 7.82 6.29
C ASP A 318 -4.47 6.32 6.58
N GLY A 319 -3.44 5.75 7.21
CA GLY A 319 -3.32 4.30 7.43
C GLY A 319 -4.55 3.69 8.13
N PRO A 320 -4.95 4.19 9.31
CA PRO A 320 -6.12 3.68 10.03
C PRO A 320 -7.42 3.76 9.22
N ALA A 321 -7.66 4.87 8.51
CA ALA A 321 -8.87 5.04 7.71
C ALA A 321 -8.90 4.10 6.49
N LEU A 322 -7.75 3.86 5.85
CA LEU A 322 -7.63 2.89 4.76
C LEU A 322 -7.84 1.46 5.25
N ILE A 323 -7.21 1.05 6.35
CA ILE A 323 -7.44 -0.28 6.95
C ILE A 323 -8.92 -0.45 7.27
N ALA A 324 -9.54 0.50 7.96
CA ALA A 324 -10.96 0.45 8.30
C ALA A 324 -11.88 0.35 7.06
N ARG A 325 -11.45 0.91 5.91
CA ARG A 325 -12.18 0.76 4.66
C ARG A 325 -12.12 -0.67 4.12
N VAL A 326 -10.95 -1.31 4.16
CA VAL A 326 -10.71 -2.59 3.46
C VAL A 326 -11.08 -3.83 4.28
N VAL A 327 -11.07 -3.73 5.61
CA VAL A 327 -11.48 -4.83 6.51
C VAL A 327 -12.69 -4.51 7.37
N GLY A 328 -13.15 -3.26 7.38
CA GLY A 328 -14.27 -2.80 8.20
C GLY A 328 -13.82 -2.09 9.49
N PRO A 329 -14.76 -1.42 10.19
CA PRO A 329 -14.50 -0.78 11.48
C PRO A 329 -14.49 -1.77 12.65
#